data_AF-A0A9W7ZR47-F1
#
_entry.id   AF-A0A9W7ZR47-F1
#
_cell.length_a   1.000
_cell.length_b   1.000
_cell.length_c   1.000
_cell.angle_alpha   90.00
_cell.angle_beta   90.00
_cell.angle_gamma   90.00
#
_symmetry.space_group_name_H-M   'P 1'
#
loop_
_entity.id
_entity.type
_entity.pdbx_description
1 polymer ?
#
loop_
_entity_poly.entity_id
_entity_poly.type
_entity_poly.pdbx_seq_one_letter_code
_entity_poly.pdbx_strand_id
1 'polypeptide(L)'
;MGLLSLGTPLHWEEANKYADHVRKNGIEQFLNIYRKNKDRQNDAHLWGDEIEYIVVSFDDEHRKARISVRAYDMLARLTKKEQEANTPEKL
;
A
#
# COMPACT_ATOMS: atom_id res chain seq x y z
N MET A 1 2.09 -4.98 1.02
CA MET A 1 1.53 -3.61 1.08
C MET A 1 0.19 -3.62 1.83
N GLY A 2 0.04 -2.78 2.85
CA GLY A 2 -1.22 -2.64 3.60
C GLY A 2 -2.33 -2.02 2.75
N LEU A 3 -3.59 -2.34 3.07
CA LEU A 3 -4.77 -1.89 2.33
C LEU A 3 -4.82 -0.35 2.25
N LEU A 4 -5.01 0.18 1.03
CA LEU A 4 -5.26 1.60 0.82
C LEU A 4 -6.54 2.02 1.57
N SER A 5 -6.45 3.06 2.41
CA SER A 5 -7.62 3.67 3.03
C SER A 5 -8.50 4.33 1.96
N LEU A 6 -9.79 4.04 1.96
CA LEU A 6 -10.77 4.69 1.08
C LEU A 6 -10.89 6.18 1.43
N GLY A 7 -10.89 7.03 0.40
CA GLY A 7 -11.07 8.48 0.53
C GLY A 7 -11.62 9.08 -0.78
N THR A 8 -11.95 10.37 -0.77
CA THR A 8 -12.45 11.08 -1.95
C THR A 8 -11.27 11.75 -2.67
N PRO A 9 -10.86 11.28 -3.86
CA PRO A 9 -9.80 11.94 -4.62
C PRO A 9 -10.28 13.28 -5.17
N LEU A 10 -9.39 14.28 -5.18
CA LEU A 10 -9.62 15.56 -5.84
C LEU A 10 -9.14 15.48 -7.30
N HIS A 11 -9.87 16.12 -8.22
CA HIS A 11 -9.35 16.33 -9.57
C HIS A 11 -8.14 17.27 -9.55
N TRP A 12 -7.30 17.21 -10.57
CA TRP A 12 -6.04 17.96 -10.61
C TRP A 12 -6.21 19.48 -10.39
N GLU A 13 -7.22 20.09 -11.02
CA GLU A 13 -7.50 21.53 -10.88
C GLU A 13 -7.82 21.94 -9.44
N GLU A 14 -8.40 21.04 -8.65
CA GLU A 14 -8.71 21.25 -7.25
C GLU A 14 -7.50 20.92 -6.37
N ALA A 15 -6.85 19.79 -6.62
CA ALA A 15 -5.69 19.31 -5.88
C ALA A 15 -4.52 20.30 -5.94
N ASN A 16 -4.25 20.89 -7.10
CA ASN A 16 -3.14 21.82 -7.31
C ASN A 16 -3.25 23.08 -6.43
N LYS A 17 -4.47 23.50 -6.08
CA LYS A 17 -4.70 24.64 -5.17
C LYS A 17 -4.16 24.38 -3.76
N TYR A 18 -4.01 23.10 -3.38
CA TYR A 18 -3.49 22.67 -2.08
C TYR A 18 -2.02 22.26 -2.13
N ALA A 19 -1.32 22.38 -3.26
CA ALA A 19 0.06 21.91 -3.39
C ALA A 19 1.00 22.53 -2.33
N ASP A 20 0.88 23.84 -2.07
CA ASP A 20 1.64 24.52 -1.02
C ASP A 20 1.27 24.05 0.38
N HIS A 21 -0.02 23.83 0.63
CA HIS A 21 -0.52 23.31 1.90
C HIS A 21 0.05 21.92 2.20
N VAL A 22 0.01 21.01 1.20
CA VAL A 22 0.57 19.66 1.33
C VAL A 22 2.08 19.70 1.58
N ARG A 23 2.83 20.53 0.83
CA ARG A 23 4.27 20.68 1.04
C ARG A 23 4.61 21.18 2.45
N LYS A 24 3.95 22.24 2.90
CA LYS A 24 4.18 22.83 4.23
C LYS A 24 3.93 21.80 5.34
N ASN A 25 2.77 21.12 5.29
CA ASN A 25 2.42 20.11 6.29
C ASN A 25 3.36 18.90 6.22
N GLY A 26 3.76 18.47 5.03
CA GLY A 26 4.70 17.36 4.84
C GLY A 26 6.06 17.65 5.47
N ILE A 27 6.59 18.87 5.32
CA ILE A 27 7.85 19.29 5.97
C ILE A 27 7.68 19.30 7.49
N GLU A 28 6.58 19.83 8.00
CA GLU A 28 6.32 19.84 9.45
C GLU A 28 6.23 18.42 10.02
N GLN A 29 5.51 17.52 9.36
CA GLN A 29 5.41 16.10 9.73
C GLN A 29 6.79 15.43 9.71
N PHE A 30 7.58 15.67 8.67
CA PHE A 30 8.94 15.16 8.57
C PHE A 30 9.81 15.63 9.74
N LEU A 31 9.80 16.94 10.05
CA LEU A 31 10.57 17.49 11.16
C LEU A 31 10.13 16.90 12.51
N ASN A 32 8.84 16.67 12.70
CA ASN A 32 8.30 16.05 13.90
C ASN A 32 8.74 14.58 14.03
N ILE A 33 8.66 13.81 12.94
CA ILE A 33 9.15 12.42 12.89
C ILE A 33 10.64 12.36 13.19
N TYR A 34 11.43 13.23 12.55
CA TYR A 34 12.87 13.31 12.77
C TYR A 34 13.18 13.63 14.23
N ARG A 35 12.63 14.70 14.79
CA ARG A 35 12.86 15.10 16.19
C ARG A 35 12.48 14.00 17.17
N LYS A 36 11.40 13.25 16.90
CA LYS A 36 10.94 12.15 17.73
C LYS A 36 11.86 10.92 17.69
N ASN A 37 12.53 10.67 16.56
CA ASN A 37 13.28 9.42 16.34
C ASN A 37 14.80 9.61 16.20
N LYS A 38 15.32 10.84 16.16
CA LYS A 38 16.74 11.12 15.91
C LYS A 38 17.70 10.47 16.93
N ASP A 39 17.23 10.23 18.15
CA ASP A 39 18.03 9.64 19.23
C ASP A 39 17.65 8.15 19.47
N ARG A 40 16.87 7.53 18.58
CA ARG A 40 16.48 6.12 18.68
C ARG A 40 17.71 5.23 18.47
N GLN A 41 17.90 4.26 19.36
CA GLN A 41 19.02 3.31 19.34
C GLN A 41 18.52 1.89 19.65
N ASN A 42 19.34 0.89 19.35
CA ASN A 42 19.09 -0.53 19.64
C ASN A 42 17.84 -1.11 18.94
N ASP A 43 17.55 -0.66 17.72
CA ASP A 43 16.52 -1.29 16.91
C ASP A 43 16.94 -2.69 16.46
N ALA A 44 15.99 -3.62 16.42
CA ALA A 44 16.20 -4.94 15.85
C ALA A 44 16.53 -4.83 14.36
N HIS A 45 17.39 -5.72 13.87
CA HIS A 45 17.74 -5.81 12.44
C HIS A 45 16.64 -6.51 11.65
N LEU A 46 15.50 -5.82 11.52
CA LEU A 46 14.39 -6.27 10.69
C LEU A 46 14.67 -5.92 9.23
N TRP A 47 14.47 -6.89 8.35
CA TRP A 47 14.59 -6.72 6.91
C TRP A 47 13.51 -7.55 6.21
N GLY A 48 13.24 -7.21 4.96
CA GLY A 48 12.29 -7.91 4.10
C GLY A 48 12.41 -7.39 2.67
N ASP A 49 11.92 -8.17 1.72
CA ASP A 49 11.85 -7.83 0.31
C ASP A 49 10.45 -7.33 -0.09
N GLU A 50 10.40 -6.48 -1.11
CA GLU A 50 9.15 -6.09 -1.78
C GLU A 50 9.15 -6.65 -3.19
N ILE A 51 8.14 -7.46 -3.51
CA ILE A 51 7.98 -8.10 -4.83
C ILE A 51 6.69 -7.62 -5.48
N GLU A 52 6.76 -7.28 -6.76
CA GLU A 52 5.61 -6.93 -7.60
C GLU A 52 5.29 -8.06 -8.59
N TYR A 53 4.00 -8.37 -8.76
CA TYR A 53 3.53 -9.43 -9.65
C TYR A 53 2.54 -8.89 -10.69
N ILE A 54 2.64 -9.38 -11.92
CA ILE A 54 1.64 -9.18 -12.97
C ILE A 54 0.89 -10.50 -13.17
N VAL A 55 -0.43 -10.47 -12.97
CA VAL A 55 -1.27 -11.65 -13.23
C VAL A 55 -1.57 -11.72 -14.72
N VAL A 56 -1.22 -12.83 -15.36
CA VAL A 56 -1.41 -13.05 -16.80
C VAL A 56 -2.44 -14.16 -17.03
N SER A 57 -3.39 -13.91 -17.93
CA SER A 57 -4.32 -14.91 -18.45
C SER A 57 -3.80 -15.41 -19.79
N PHE A 58 -3.61 -16.72 -19.89
CA PHE A 58 -3.20 -17.39 -21.13
C PHE A 58 -4.42 -17.94 -21.86
N ASP A 59 -4.44 -17.73 -23.17
CA ASP A 59 -5.40 -18.28 -24.13
C ASP A 59 -4.59 -19.13 -25.10
N ASP A 60 -4.46 -20.41 -24.78
CA ASP A 60 -3.59 -21.34 -25.49
C ASP A 60 -4.11 -21.64 -26.90
N GLU A 61 -5.44 -21.68 -27.07
CA GLU A 61 -6.10 -21.91 -28.37
C GLU A 61 -5.72 -20.83 -29.38
N HIS A 62 -5.73 -19.56 -28.97
CA HIS A 62 -5.37 -18.44 -29.83
C HIS A 62 -3.91 -17.98 -29.66
N ARG A 63 -3.13 -18.66 -28.81
CA ARG A 63 -1.74 -18.35 -28.46
C ARG A 63 -1.55 -16.90 -28.00
N LYS A 64 -2.41 -16.43 -27.09
CA LYS A 64 -2.38 -15.06 -26.55
C LYS A 64 -2.12 -15.05 -25.05
N ALA A 65 -1.36 -14.06 -24.60
CA ALA A 65 -1.19 -13.74 -23.19
C ALA A 65 -1.73 -12.32 -22.93
N ARG A 66 -2.59 -12.16 -21.92
CA ARG A 66 -3.23 -10.88 -21.58
C ARG A 66 -3.07 -10.58 -20.10
N ILE A 67 -3.02 -9.30 -19.75
CA ILE A 67 -3.04 -8.88 -18.35
C ILE A 67 -4.43 -9.19 -17.77
N SER A 68 -4.45 -9.89 -16.63
CA SER A 68 -5.65 -10.12 -15.86
C SER A 68 -5.95 -8.90 -15.00
N VAL A 69 -7.14 -8.32 -15.19
CA VAL A 69 -7.64 -7.20 -14.36
C VAL A 69 -8.30 -7.66 -13.05
N ARG A 70 -8.17 -8.94 -12.70
CA ARG A 70 -8.80 -9.56 -11.52
C ARG A 70 -7.98 -9.42 -10.23
N ALA A 71 -6.87 -8.67 -10.26
CA ALA A 71 -5.98 -8.48 -9.12
C ALA A 71 -6.74 -7.99 -7.87
N TYR A 72 -7.72 -7.10 -8.05
CA TYR A 72 -8.54 -6.57 -6.95
C TYR A 72 -9.31 -7.67 -6.19
N ASP A 73 -10.00 -8.56 -6.91
CA ASP A 73 -10.74 -9.68 -6.29
C ASP A 73 -9.80 -10.67 -5.59
N MET A 74 -8.62 -10.92 -6.18
CA MET A 74 -7.60 -11.79 -5.62
C MET A 74 -7.07 -11.21 -4.31
N LEU A 75 -6.71 -9.94 -4.30
CA LEU A 75 -6.24 -9.23 -3.10
C LEU A 75 -7.29 -9.27 -1.99
N ALA A 76 -8.57 -9.01 -2.29
CA ALA A 76 -9.64 -9.09 -1.30
C ALA A 76 -9.74 -10.47 -0.62
N ARG A 77 -9.58 -11.55 -1.41
CA ARG A 77 -9.57 -12.93 -0.87
C ARG A 77 -8.32 -13.24 -0.04
N LEU A 78 -7.15 -12.77 -0.48
CA LEU A 78 -5.89 -12.97 0.24
C LEU A 78 -5.90 -12.21 1.58
N THR A 79 -6.35 -10.96 1.59
CA THR A 79 -6.47 -10.15 2.80
C THR A 79 -7.46 -10.75 3.80
N LYS A 80 -8.61 -11.28 3.35
CA LYS A 80 -9.54 -11.97 4.24
C LYS A 80 -8.88 -13.16 4.94
N LYS A 81 -8.16 -13.99 4.18
CA LYS A 81 -7.42 -15.14 4.75
C LYS A 81 -6.34 -14.72 5.74
N GLU A 82 -5.60 -13.65 5.43
CA GLU A 82 -4.59 -13.08 6.32
C GLU A 82 -5.21 -12.57 7.63
N GLN A 83 -6.35 -11.88 7.56
CA GLN A 83 -7.09 -11.41 8.74
C GLN A 83 -7.61 -12.56 9.60
N GLU A 84 -8.16 -13.61 8.98
CA GLU A 84 -8.61 -14.82 9.68
C GLU A 84 -7.45 -15.52 10.40
N ALA A 85 -6.28 -15.63 9.76
CA ALA A 85 -5.08 -16.21 10.37
C ALA A 85 -4.50 -15.37 11.52
N ASN A 86 -4.65 -14.04 11.46
CA ASN A 86 -4.18 -13.10 12.48
C ASN A 86 -5.18 -12.88 13.63
N THR A 87 -6.37 -13.49 13.57
CA THR A 87 -7.34 -13.42 14.66
C THR A 87 -6.94 -14.45 15.72
N PRO A 88 -6.59 -14.03 16.97
CA PRO A 88 -6.31 -14.99 18.03
C PRO A 88 -7.53 -15.87 18.22
N GLU A 89 -7.34 -17.20 18.26
CA GLU A 89 -8.40 -18.13 18.64
C GLU A 89 -9.07 -17.59 19.92
N LYS A 90 -10.38 -17.38 19.85
CA LYS A 90 -11.18 -17.16 21.06
C LYS A 90 -11.03 -18.42 21.92
N LEU A 91 -10.18 -18.35 22.94
CA LEU A 91 -10.25 -19.22 24.12
C LEU A 91 -11.64 -19.11 24.74
#